data_AF-A0A954U0X9-F1
#
_entry.id   AF-A0A954U0X9-F1
#
_cell.length_a   1.000
_cell.length_b   1.000
_cell.length_c   1.000
_cell.angle_alpha   90.00
_cell.angle_beta   90.00
_cell.angle_gamma   90.00
#
_symmetry.space_group_name_H-M   'P 1'
#
loop_
_entity.id
_entity.type
_entity.pdbx_description
1 polymer ?
#
loop_
_entity_poly.entity_id
_entity_poly.type
_entity_poly.pdbx_seq_one_letter_code
_entity_poly.pdbx_strand_id
1 'polypeptide(L)'
;MNEFREDRGWKPLQWACDDMRMLGETLRLVGYDAAHTTILVQPASDPDMLPTKLAFLNALEKLDGVVDVNDHVLVAFSGHGSEVDGKPQLALFDEDLPIDEVIARLERLPNKVKLLFCDSCRNVRSKGVDAELSKVASNGRDKGVAPLLSTESGEAAREFDELKSGLFFYCLNKGLRGDADTDKDGELLFVELAKYVHDEVRDRSAVKQLQQRPEVFEAQIDFLDVPLAFFPQRAVAWVPQLDGQVTFNIEMSTERTNVPDLRASQKWCSWFRATSAQFPSLDFVFHLVAGNETRRTFYISENKVTVEQFVAFADANEGHLDTDSAWRDSEWREKSLKNPNWPSFKVSYFEAERCAKWLGASVPDTEQWDVAAGLPAWQKLPENERAPEGGPFLRPLLEGTATDLDIAVFGAIRDVGTAKHDRADCGVRDMAGNGLEWTSKKDGPDMLLRGNAWDAGEPLLFSNIVDGGNVGSQDPATSSTQIGFRFVVLPSVSSSSQSPTRQPD
;
A
#
# COMPACT_ATOMS: atom_id res chain seq x y z
N MET A 1 8.03 16.58 23.43
CA MET A 1 7.99 16.67 24.92
C MET A 1 7.33 17.97 25.35
N ASN A 2 6.60 17.96 26.47
CA ASN A 2 5.85 19.13 26.93
C ASN A 2 6.64 19.95 27.96
N GLU A 3 7.35 19.31 28.88
CA GLU A 3 8.20 19.98 29.87
C GLU A 3 9.64 19.45 29.79
N PHE A 4 10.55 20.24 30.37
CA PHE A 4 11.99 20.02 30.40
C PHE A 4 12.47 19.99 31.84
N ARG A 5 13.68 19.47 32.08
CA ARG A 5 14.34 19.62 33.38
C ARG A 5 14.44 21.11 33.74
N GLU A 6 14.22 21.46 35.01
CA GLU A 6 14.05 22.85 35.47
C GLU A 6 15.21 23.79 35.09
N ASP A 7 16.43 23.26 34.98
CA ASP A 7 17.65 23.98 34.63
C ASP A 7 17.77 24.33 33.13
N ARG A 8 16.89 23.80 32.28
CA ARG A 8 16.97 23.98 30.83
C ARG A 8 16.42 25.30 30.32
N GLY A 9 15.56 25.98 31.09
CA GLY A 9 15.03 27.29 30.73
C GLY A 9 14.10 27.34 29.51
N TRP A 10 13.71 26.19 28.93
CA TRP A 10 12.72 26.11 27.86
C TRP A 10 11.31 26.34 28.40
N LYS A 11 10.50 27.08 27.64
CA LYS A 11 9.08 27.20 27.94
C LYS A 11 8.38 25.87 27.67
N PRO A 12 7.41 25.47 28.50
CA PRO A 12 6.60 24.29 28.23
C PRO A 12 5.88 24.39 26.88
N LEU A 13 5.76 23.25 26.20
CA LEU A 13 4.91 23.01 25.04
C LEU A 13 3.64 22.28 25.49
N GLN A 14 2.58 22.34 24.69
CA GLN A 14 1.29 21.79 25.08
C GLN A 14 0.98 20.45 24.44
N TRP A 15 1.41 20.23 23.19
CA TRP A 15 0.91 19.16 22.33
C TRP A 15 2.01 18.28 21.71
N ALA A 16 3.28 18.64 21.90
CA ALA A 16 4.42 17.89 21.38
C ALA A 16 4.46 16.41 21.82
N CYS A 17 3.94 16.07 22.99
CA CYS A 17 3.77 14.67 23.41
C CYS A 17 2.62 13.98 22.70
N ASP A 18 1.52 14.69 22.44
CA ASP A 18 0.36 14.15 21.73
C ASP A 18 0.70 13.90 20.25
N ASP A 19 1.53 14.74 19.63
CA ASP A 19 2.07 14.51 18.29
C ASP A 19 2.78 13.15 18.18
N MET A 20 3.68 12.84 19.13
CA MET A 20 4.46 11.60 19.13
C MET A 20 3.60 10.37 19.43
N ARG A 21 2.62 10.49 20.34
CA ARG A 21 1.68 9.40 20.62
C ARG A 21 0.81 9.11 19.41
N MET A 22 0.24 10.16 18.79
CA MET A 22 -0.61 10.02 17.61
C MET A 22 0.17 9.48 16.41
N LEU A 23 1.40 9.93 16.20
CA LEU A 23 2.27 9.39 15.17
C LEU A 23 2.59 7.91 15.43
N GLY A 24 2.93 7.54 16.66
CA GLY A 24 3.16 6.14 17.02
C GLY A 24 1.96 5.24 16.76
N GLU A 25 0.74 5.71 17.04
CA GLU A 25 -0.50 5.01 16.67
C GLU A 25 -0.66 4.91 15.16
N THR A 26 -0.45 6.01 14.43
CA THR A 26 -0.56 6.05 12.96
C THR A 26 0.44 5.10 12.30
N LEU A 27 1.70 5.09 12.75
CA LEU A 27 2.75 4.21 12.22
C LEU A 27 2.38 2.73 12.40
N ARG A 28 1.83 2.36 13.55
CA ARG A 28 1.29 1.00 13.77
C ARG A 28 0.15 0.66 12.81
N LEU A 29 -0.76 1.61 12.56
CA LEU A 29 -1.87 1.41 11.64
C LEU A 29 -1.39 1.18 10.20
N VAL A 30 -0.28 1.81 9.79
CA VAL A 30 0.28 1.66 8.45
C VAL A 30 1.35 0.57 8.31
N GLY A 31 1.53 -0.25 9.36
CA GLY A 31 2.32 -1.48 9.28
C GLY A 31 3.74 -1.40 9.84
N TYR A 32 4.13 -0.31 10.53
CA TYR A 32 5.39 -0.31 11.28
C TYR A 32 5.29 -1.27 12.47
N ASP A 33 6.35 -2.05 12.68
CA ASP A 33 6.40 -3.06 13.73
C ASP A 33 6.37 -2.40 15.12
N ALA A 34 5.36 -2.75 15.90
CA ALA A 34 5.20 -2.27 17.27
C ALA A 34 6.35 -2.74 18.19
N ALA A 35 6.99 -3.88 17.90
CA ALA A 35 8.12 -4.39 18.67
C ALA A 35 9.39 -3.54 18.50
N HIS A 36 9.51 -2.85 17.37
CA HIS A 36 10.66 -2.01 17.03
C HIS A 36 10.33 -0.51 17.02
N THR A 37 9.16 -0.13 17.57
CA THR A 37 8.73 1.26 17.71
C THR A 37 8.96 1.76 19.13
N THR A 38 9.89 2.71 19.32
CA THR A 38 10.13 3.38 20.61
C THR A 38 9.55 4.79 20.63
N ILE A 39 8.69 5.10 21.61
CA ILE A 39 8.09 6.43 21.79
C ILE A 39 8.61 7.03 23.09
N LEU A 40 9.38 8.12 23.01
CA LEU A 40 9.90 8.83 24.18
C LEU A 40 9.07 10.10 24.42
N VAL A 41 8.45 10.23 25.60
CA VAL A 41 7.53 11.34 25.93
C VAL A 41 7.69 11.81 27.37
N GLN A 42 7.23 13.02 27.66
CA GLN A 42 7.18 13.58 29.00
C GLN A 42 5.74 14.07 29.31
N PRO A 43 5.13 13.67 30.43
CA PRO A 43 5.64 12.74 31.44
C PRO A 43 5.70 11.29 30.91
N ALA A 44 6.61 10.51 31.47
CA ALA A 44 6.68 9.06 31.31
C ALA A 44 6.59 8.36 32.67
N SER A 45 5.87 7.24 32.71
CA SER A 45 5.80 6.39 33.91
C SER A 45 7.11 5.65 34.17
N ASP A 46 7.83 5.33 33.10
CA ASP A 46 9.16 4.74 33.12
C ASP A 46 10.20 5.82 32.81
N PRO A 47 11.19 6.08 33.69
CA PRO A 47 12.26 7.04 33.45
C PRO A 47 13.05 6.79 32.16
N ASP A 48 13.18 5.53 31.72
CA ASP A 48 13.89 5.18 30.47
C ASP A 48 13.11 5.62 29.22
N MET A 49 11.83 5.92 29.37
CA MET A 49 10.95 6.43 28.32
C MET A 49 10.87 7.96 28.28
N LEU A 50 11.62 8.64 29.15
CA LEU A 50 11.83 10.08 29.02
C LEU A 50 12.71 10.37 27.80
N PRO A 51 12.42 11.43 27.04
CA PRO A 51 13.22 11.83 25.89
C PRO A 51 14.54 12.48 26.33
N THR A 52 15.40 11.69 26.96
CA THR A 52 16.78 12.05 27.30
C THR A 52 17.70 11.74 26.13
N LYS A 53 18.88 12.37 26.07
CA LYS A 53 19.88 12.02 25.06
C LYS A 53 20.25 10.54 25.11
N LEU A 54 20.48 10.00 26.30
CA LEU A 54 20.81 8.59 26.46
C LEU A 54 19.70 7.68 25.92
N ALA A 55 18.44 7.92 26.29
CA ALA A 55 17.31 7.12 25.82
C ALA A 55 17.13 7.22 24.30
N PHE A 56 17.26 8.42 23.74
CA PHE A 56 17.14 8.65 22.29
C PHE A 56 18.22 7.88 21.52
N LEU A 57 19.47 7.96 21.96
CA LEU A 57 20.59 7.28 21.31
C LEU A 57 20.53 5.75 21.48
N ASN A 58 20.12 5.27 22.66
CA ASN A 58 19.88 3.85 22.88
C ASN A 58 18.73 3.32 22.00
N ALA A 59 17.69 4.12 21.75
CA ALA A 59 16.61 3.73 20.85
C ALA A 59 17.10 3.54 19.41
N LEU A 60 18.00 4.40 18.93
CA LEU A 60 18.63 4.23 17.61
C LEU A 60 19.56 3.01 17.58
N GLU A 61 20.30 2.76 18.66
CA GLU A 61 21.22 1.62 18.75
C GLU A 61 20.48 0.28 18.78
N LYS A 62 19.27 0.22 19.34
CA LYS A 62 18.41 -0.99 19.29
C LYS A 62 18.00 -1.39 17.87
N LEU A 63 18.06 -0.48 16.90
CA LEU A 63 17.79 -0.77 15.50
C LEU A 63 18.98 -1.46 14.82
N ASP A 64 20.18 -1.31 15.38
CA ASP A 64 21.39 -1.95 14.88
C ASP A 64 21.30 -3.48 15.09
N GLY A 65 21.52 -4.24 14.02
CA GLY A 65 21.37 -5.69 14.01
C GLY A 65 19.93 -6.22 13.88
N VAL A 66 18.92 -5.35 13.80
CA VAL A 66 17.52 -5.73 13.53
C VAL A 66 17.06 -5.26 12.15
N VAL A 67 17.51 -4.08 11.73
CA VAL A 67 17.15 -3.47 10.45
C VAL A 67 17.83 -4.18 9.29
N ASP A 68 17.05 -4.54 8.27
CA ASP A 68 17.51 -5.11 7.00
C ASP A 68 17.60 -4.05 5.88
N VAL A 69 18.26 -4.40 4.76
CA VAL A 69 18.53 -3.49 3.63
C VAL A 69 17.26 -2.87 3.01
N ASN A 70 16.12 -3.57 3.10
CA ASN A 70 14.84 -3.16 2.50
C ASN A 70 13.88 -2.50 3.51
N ASP A 71 14.28 -2.35 4.78
CA ASP A 71 13.41 -1.76 5.80
C ASP A 71 13.37 -0.24 5.71
N HIS A 72 12.30 0.35 6.22
CA HIS A 72 12.15 1.78 6.39
C HIS A 72 12.38 2.15 7.86
N VAL A 73 13.32 3.05 8.11
CA VAL A 73 13.57 3.58 9.45
C VAL A 73 13.06 5.01 9.51
N LEU A 74 12.16 5.30 10.44
CA LEU A 74 11.60 6.62 10.66
C LEU A 74 11.98 7.13 12.04
N VAL A 75 12.57 8.33 12.08
CA VAL A 75 12.83 9.08 13.31
C VAL A 75 11.99 10.34 13.28
N ALA A 76 11.24 10.59 14.35
CA ALA A 76 10.42 11.79 14.50
C ALA A 76 10.73 12.53 15.80
N PHE A 77 10.67 13.86 15.75
CA PHE A 77 10.86 14.74 16.90
C PHE A 77 9.86 15.89 16.88
N SER A 78 9.15 16.09 18.00
CA SER A 78 8.33 17.30 18.26
C SER A 78 8.81 17.96 19.55
N GLY A 79 9.29 19.21 19.46
CA GLY A 79 9.90 19.91 20.58
C GLY A 79 10.57 21.23 20.21
N HIS A 80 11.34 21.81 21.12
CA HIS A 80 12.17 22.98 20.80
C HIS A 80 13.42 22.57 20.02
N GLY A 81 13.98 23.51 19.27
CA GLY A 81 15.28 23.39 18.63
C GLY A 81 16.22 24.50 19.13
N SER A 82 17.51 24.23 19.13
CA SER A 82 18.55 25.21 19.46
C SER A 82 19.65 25.23 18.40
N GLU A 83 20.53 26.23 18.50
CA GLU A 83 21.71 26.39 17.65
C GLU A 83 22.95 26.51 18.55
N VAL A 84 23.96 25.69 18.30
CA VAL A 84 25.28 25.78 18.94
C VAL A 84 26.33 25.73 17.85
N ASP A 85 27.20 26.74 17.78
CA ASP A 85 28.26 26.86 16.77
C ASP A 85 27.79 26.72 15.30
N GLY A 86 26.61 27.27 14.99
CA GLY A 86 26.01 27.17 13.66
C GLY A 86 25.45 25.79 13.33
N LYS A 87 25.41 24.87 14.30
CA LYS A 87 24.84 23.53 14.15
C LYS A 87 23.48 23.43 14.84
N PRO A 88 22.46 22.91 14.14
CA PRO A 88 21.14 22.69 14.72
C PRO A 88 21.15 21.56 15.75
N GLN A 89 20.35 21.73 16.80
CA GLN A 89 20.21 20.77 17.88
C GLN A 89 18.73 20.50 18.16
N LEU A 90 18.43 19.27 18.58
CA LEU A 90 17.16 18.89 19.18
C LEU A 90 17.25 19.17 20.68
N ALA A 91 16.34 19.97 21.23
CA ALA A 91 16.26 20.16 22.68
C ALA A 91 15.59 18.93 23.31
N LEU A 92 16.39 18.01 23.87
CA LEU A 92 15.90 16.85 24.62
C LEU A 92 15.61 17.23 26.08
N PHE A 93 15.26 16.29 26.95
CA PHE A 93 14.71 16.57 28.28
C PHE A 93 15.80 17.06 29.24
N ASP A 94 17.00 16.51 29.07
CA ASP A 94 18.18 16.68 29.92
C ASP A 94 19.33 17.46 29.25
N GLU A 95 19.55 17.30 27.94
CA GLU A 95 20.51 18.09 27.16
C GLU A 95 20.07 18.34 25.70
N ASP A 96 20.91 19.03 24.92
CA ASP A 96 20.71 19.25 23.48
C ASP A 96 21.44 18.15 22.67
N LEU A 97 20.83 17.67 21.59
CA LEU A 97 21.40 16.63 20.71
C LEU A 97 21.64 17.16 19.29
N PRO A 98 22.87 17.15 18.77
CA PRO A 98 23.15 17.60 17.42
C PRO A 98 22.44 16.74 16.37
N ILE A 99 21.81 17.37 15.38
CA ILE A 99 21.14 16.64 14.29
C ILE A 99 22.14 15.84 13.44
N ASP A 100 23.38 16.33 13.29
CA ASP A 100 24.44 15.60 12.59
C ASP A 100 24.83 14.30 13.32
N GLU A 101 24.72 14.25 14.66
CA GLU A 101 24.90 13.02 15.44
C GLU A 101 23.78 12.00 15.17
N VAL A 102 22.53 12.45 15.05
CA VAL A 102 21.38 11.59 14.70
C VAL A 102 21.58 10.99 13.30
N ILE A 103 21.92 11.82 12.33
CA ILE A 103 22.15 11.39 10.95
C ILE A 103 23.34 10.44 10.85
N ALA A 104 24.45 10.74 11.54
CA ALA A 104 25.61 9.85 11.57
C ALA A 104 25.32 8.46 12.15
N ARG A 105 24.32 8.33 13.03
CA ARG A 105 23.84 7.02 13.50
C ARG A 105 22.92 6.34 12.49
N LEU A 106 21.99 7.07 11.89
CA LEU A 106 21.12 6.55 10.83
C LEU A 106 21.93 6.04 9.63
N GLU A 107 23.01 6.73 9.27
CA GLU A 107 23.92 6.33 8.19
C GLU A 107 24.63 4.99 8.42
N ARG A 108 24.69 4.48 9.65
CA ARG A 108 25.30 3.17 9.96
C ARG A 108 24.36 2.00 9.72
N LEU A 109 23.06 2.28 9.65
CA LEU A 109 22.06 1.24 9.42
C LEU A 109 22.11 0.77 7.95
N PRO A 110 21.92 -0.53 7.69
CA PRO A 110 22.09 -1.13 6.37
C PRO A 110 20.95 -0.80 5.39
N ASN A 111 19.83 -0.28 5.88
CA ASN A 111 18.65 0.02 5.08
C ASN A 111 18.88 1.12 4.05
N LYS A 112 18.10 1.12 2.96
CA LYS A 112 18.17 2.13 1.91
C LYS A 112 17.42 3.42 2.25
N VAL A 113 16.31 3.33 3.00
CA VAL A 113 15.36 4.43 3.20
C VAL A 113 15.28 4.84 4.66
N LYS A 114 15.71 6.06 4.97
CA LYS A 114 15.73 6.63 6.32
C LYS A 114 14.98 7.96 6.32
N LEU A 115 13.94 8.08 7.13
CA LEU A 115 13.10 9.28 7.22
C LEU A 115 13.38 10.01 8.53
N LEU A 116 13.56 11.33 8.44
CA LEU A 116 13.73 12.18 9.62
C LEU A 116 12.68 13.30 9.60
N PHE A 117 11.72 13.23 10.51
CA PHE A 117 10.62 14.19 10.64
C PHE A 117 10.84 15.07 11.88
N CYS A 118 11.01 16.37 11.70
CA CYS A 118 11.32 17.26 12.82
C CYS A 118 10.38 18.46 12.84
N ASP A 119 9.58 18.55 13.91
CA ASP A 119 8.80 19.74 14.26
C ASP A 119 9.46 20.49 15.41
N SER A 120 10.39 21.37 15.04
CA SER A 120 11.09 22.22 15.99
C SER A 120 11.12 23.66 15.50
N CYS A 121 10.59 24.60 16.31
CA CYS A 121 10.53 26.02 16.00
C CYS A 121 11.88 26.56 15.49
N ARG A 122 11.90 27.10 14.27
CA ARG A 122 13.08 27.72 13.65
C ARG A 122 13.16 29.24 13.86
N ASN A 123 12.64 29.72 15.00
CA ASN A 123 12.42 31.16 15.26
C ASN A 123 13.69 32.02 15.39
N VAL A 124 14.86 31.41 15.38
CA VAL A 124 16.15 32.11 15.34
C VAL A 124 17.06 31.32 14.41
N ARG A 125 17.25 31.77 13.17
CA ARG A 125 18.29 31.24 12.28
C ARG A 125 19.30 32.30 11.92
N SER A 126 20.57 31.97 12.12
CA SER A 126 21.69 32.58 11.41
C SER A 126 21.81 31.94 10.01
N LYS A 127 22.38 32.66 9.03
CA LYS A 127 22.68 32.09 7.69
C LYS A 127 23.58 30.84 7.75
N GLY A 128 24.29 30.61 8.85
CA GLY A 128 25.17 29.46 9.05
C GLY A 128 24.40 28.15 9.27
N VAL A 129 23.30 28.19 10.01
CA VAL A 129 22.46 27.01 10.27
C VAL A 129 21.75 26.52 9.02
N ASP A 130 21.29 27.43 8.15
CA ASP A 130 20.70 27.08 6.86
C ASP A 130 21.66 26.30 5.98
N ALA A 131 22.92 26.77 5.93
CA ALA A 131 23.98 26.15 5.16
C ALA A 131 24.36 24.78 5.73
N GLU A 132 24.51 24.65 7.05
CA GLU A 132 24.82 23.36 7.67
C GLU A 132 23.64 22.39 7.62
N LEU A 133 22.38 22.82 7.72
CA LEU A 133 21.23 21.92 7.52
C LEU A 133 21.08 21.47 6.08
N SER A 134 21.29 22.37 5.11
CA SER A 134 21.30 22.01 3.69
C SER A 134 22.43 21.03 3.38
N LYS A 135 23.58 21.18 4.06
CA LYS A 135 24.74 20.30 3.95
C LYS A 135 24.54 18.97 4.67
N VAL A 136 23.92 18.97 5.82
CA VAL A 136 23.56 17.77 6.59
C VAL A 136 22.49 16.99 5.82
N ALA A 137 21.50 17.68 5.26
CA ALA A 137 20.54 17.10 4.34
C ALA A 137 21.24 16.60 3.07
N SER A 138 22.13 17.36 2.41
CA SER A 138 22.87 16.87 1.24
C SER A 138 23.75 15.66 1.52
N ASN A 139 24.44 15.63 2.66
CA ASN A 139 25.26 14.49 3.06
C ASN A 139 24.41 13.26 3.36
N GLY A 140 23.24 13.45 3.98
CA GLY A 140 22.26 12.39 4.18
C GLY A 140 21.64 11.90 2.87
N ARG A 141 21.42 12.80 1.90
CA ARG A 141 20.86 12.49 0.57
C ARG A 141 21.73 11.51 -0.21
N ASP A 142 23.05 11.66 -0.19
CA ASP A 142 23.99 10.73 -0.84
C ASP A 142 24.00 9.32 -0.19
N LYS A 143 23.29 9.14 0.93
CA LYS A 143 23.30 7.92 1.77
C LYS A 143 21.89 7.42 2.15
N GLY A 144 20.86 7.89 1.45
CA GLY A 144 19.48 7.40 1.60
C GLY A 144 18.72 7.94 2.82
N VAL A 145 19.05 9.15 3.29
CA VAL A 145 18.28 9.87 4.31
C VAL A 145 17.44 10.97 3.66
N ALA A 146 16.12 10.97 3.89
CA ALA A 146 15.18 12.00 3.45
C ALA A 146 14.60 12.75 4.67
N PRO A 147 15.14 13.94 5.00
CA PRO A 147 14.57 14.76 6.06
C PRO A 147 13.38 15.57 5.54
N LEU A 148 12.28 15.54 6.28
CA LEU A 148 11.12 16.41 6.11
C LEU A 148 10.96 17.28 7.36
N LEU A 149 11.10 18.58 7.19
CA LEU A 149 11.19 19.51 8.31
C LEU A 149 9.98 20.44 8.33
N SER A 150 9.48 20.77 9.53
CA SER A 150 8.15 21.36 9.70
C SER A 150 7.95 22.79 9.19
N THR A 151 9.04 23.55 9.00
CA THR A 151 9.02 24.93 8.53
C THR A 151 10.20 25.23 7.61
N GLU A 152 10.13 26.31 6.81
CA GLU A 152 11.25 26.89 6.05
C GLU A 152 12.11 27.77 6.98
N SER A 153 13.24 28.29 6.48
CA SER A 153 14.08 29.22 7.25
C SER A 153 13.30 30.48 7.63
N GLY A 154 13.33 30.85 8.92
CA GLY A 154 12.72 32.08 9.42
C GLY A 154 11.23 31.99 9.80
N GLU A 155 10.62 30.80 9.72
CA GLU A 155 9.22 30.57 10.07
C GLU A 155 9.05 29.78 11.38
N ALA A 156 7.96 30.09 12.08
CA ALA A 156 7.62 29.49 13.37
C ALA A 156 6.74 28.26 13.19
N ALA A 157 7.18 27.11 13.73
CA ALA A 157 6.27 26.00 13.98
C ALA A 157 5.27 26.40 15.07
N ARG A 158 4.00 26.05 14.93
CA ARG A 158 2.98 26.37 15.93
C ARG A 158 2.15 25.16 16.31
N GLU A 159 1.86 25.08 17.61
CA GLU A 159 0.85 24.20 18.16
C GLU A 159 -0.49 24.92 18.21
N PHE A 160 -1.57 24.19 17.96
CA PHE A 160 -2.93 24.73 17.99
C PHE A 160 -3.81 23.91 18.91
N ASP A 161 -4.37 24.54 19.94
CA ASP A 161 -5.30 23.90 20.89
C ASP A 161 -6.50 23.26 20.20
N GLU A 162 -6.98 23.85 19.10
CA GLU A 162 -8.10 23.29 18.34
C GLU A 162 -7.75 21.96 17.65
N LEU A 163 -6.47 21.77 17.31
CA LEU A 163 -5.94 20.56 16.67
C LEU A 163 -5.39 19.57 17.69
N LYS A 164 -5.11 20.03 18.91
CA LYS A 164 -4.39 19.30 19.96
C LYS A 164 -3.06 18.71 19.46
N SER A 165 -2.38 19.46 18.59
CA SER A 165 -1.22 19.00 17.82
C SER A 165 -0.45 20.18 17.22
N GLY A 166 0.84 19.99 16.93
CA GLY A 166 1.61 20.84 16.00
C GLY A 166 1.02 20.78 14.59
N LEU A 167 0.91 21.90 13.88
CA LEU A 167 0.27 21.91 12.55
C LEU A 167 0.93 20.96 11.55
N PHE A 168 2.26 20.81 11.62
CA PHE A 168 2.99 19.88 10.78
C PHE A 168 2.63 18.42 11.12
N PHE A 169 2.73 18.01 12.39
CA PHE A 169 2.40 16.64 12.78
C PHE A 169 0.92 16.31 12.61
N TYR A 170 0.02 17.29 12.72
CA TYR A 170 -1.39 17.14 12.37
C TYR A 170 -1.54 16.77 10.89
N CYS A 171 -0.96 17.56 9.98
CA CYS A 171 -1.02 17.29 8.54
C CYS A 171 -0.31 15.98 8.16
N LEU A 172 0.86 15.71 8.75
CA LEU A 172 1.60 14.47 8.54
C LEU A 172 0.78 13.24 8.94
N ASN A 173 0.13 13.26 10.11
CA ASN A 173 -0.74 12.17 10.55
C ASN A 173 -1.94 11.97 9.63
N LYS A 174 -2.53 13.04 9.09
CA LYS A 174 -3.62 12.92 8.10
C LYS A 174 -3.12 12.30 6.80
N GLY A 175 -1.97 12.76 6.31
CA GLY A 175 -1.34 12.23 5.11
C GLY A 175 -1.02 10.74 5.24
N LEU A 176 -0.33 10.36 6.32
CA LEU A 176 -0.03 8.97 6.68
C LEU A 176 -1.26 8.12 6.98
N ARG A 177 -2.47 8.69 7.10
CA ARG A 177 -3.73 7.94 7.22
C ARG A 177 -4.48 7.81 5.88
N GLY A 178 -3.84 8.25 4.79
CA GLY A 178 -4.33 8.09 3.43
C GLY A 178 -5.02 9.31 2.86
N ASP A 179 -4.88 10.49 3.49
CA ASP A 179 -5.31 11.73 2.83
C ASP A 179 -4.26 12.24 1.82
N ALA A 180 -3.02 11.76 1.94
CA ALA A 180 -1.94 12.09 1.02
C ALA A 180 -1.88 11.15 -0.20
N ASP A 181 -2.58 10.03 -0.18
CA ASP A 181 -2.78 9.13 -1.33
C ASP A 181 -3.69 9.85 -2.34
N THR A 182 -3.07 10.63 -3.23
CA THR A 182 -3.78 11.57 -4.10
C THR A 182 -4.33 10.90 -5.34
N ASP A 183 -3.64 9.87 -5.83
CA ASP A 183 -4.08 9.04 -6.95
C ASP A 183 -4.98 7.86 -6.53
N LYS A 184 -5.16 7.67 -5.21
CA LYS A 184 -6.06 6.69 -4.58
C LYS A 184 -5.75 5.26 -4.97
N ASP A 185 -4.48 4.99 -5.23
CA ASP A 185 -4.02 3.67 -5.60
C ASP A 185 -3.75 2.78 -4.35
N GLY A 186 -3.87 3.35 -3.15
CA GLY A 186 -3.70 2.64 -1.88
C GLY A 186 -2.23 2.45 -1.46
N GLU A 187 -1.29 2.98 -2.23
CA GLU A 187 0.15 3.01 -1.98
C GLU A 187 0.60 4.45 -1.74
N LEU A 188 0.87 4.80 -0.49
CA LEU A 188 1.33 6.15 -0.18
C LEU A 188 2.80 6.30 -0.51
N LEU A 189 3.12 7.07 -1.54
CA LEU A 189 4.51 7.39 -1.87
C LEU A 189 5.05 8.54 -1.00
N PHE A 190 6.37 8.61 -0.82
CA PHE A 190 6.99 9.74 -0.10
C PHE A 190 6.72 11.08 -0.80
N VAL A 191 6.76 11.10 -2.14
CA VAL A 191 6.48 12.32 -2.92
C VAL A 191 5.08 12.85 -2.66
N GLU A 192 4.10 11.95 -2.55
CA GLU A 192 2.72 12.29 -2.28
C GLU A 192 2.54 12.82 -0.86
N LEU A 193 3.11 12.12 0.12
CA LEU A 193 3.10 12.56 1.52
C LEU A 193 3.76 13.94 1.68
N ALA A 194 4.94 14.14 1.08
CA ALA A 194 5.67 15.39 1.17
C ALA A 194 4.87 16.55 0.54
N LYS A 195 4.30 16.33 -0.64
CA LYS A 195 3.45 17.32 -1.33
C LYS A 195 2.20 17.66 -0.53
N TYR A 196 1.48 16.63 -0.05
CA TYR A 196 0.29 16.82 0.76
C TYR A 196 0.58 17.62 2.03
N VAL A 197 1.62 17.25 2.78
CA VAL A 197 2.00 17.93 4.02
C VAL A 197 2.40 19.37 3.74
N HIS A 198 3.17 19.61 2.67
CA HIS A 198 3.54 20.96 2.26
C HIS A 198 2.31 21.84 1.99
N ASP A 199 1.41 21.38 1.12
CA ASP A 199 0.24 22.14 0.69
C ASP A 199 -0.75 22.38 1.85
N GLU A 200 -1.05 21.35 2.66
CA GLU A 200 -1.98 21.48 3.78
C GLU A 200 -1.46 22.39 4.89
N VAL A 201 -0.16 22.34 5.21
CA VAL A 201 0.43 23.24 6.21
C VAL A 201 0.39 24.69 5.70
N ARG A 202 0.78 24.93 4.44
CA ARG A 202 0.72 26.25 3.80
C ARG A 202 -0.69 26.84 3.83
N ASP A 203 -1.68 26.05 3.41
CA ASP A 203 -3.05 26.54 3.25
C ASP A 203 -3.71 26.79 4.62
N ARG A 204 -3.49 25.90 5.60
CA ARG A 204 -4.01 26.07 6.96
C ARG A 204 -3.32 27.21 7.71
N SER A 205 -2.01 27.40 7.52
CA SER A 205 -1.30 28.53 8.13
C SER A 205 -1.81 29.85 7.54
N ALA A 206 -2.02 29.92 6.23
CA ALA A 206 -2.51 31.11 5.54
C ALA A 206 -3.92 31.52 6.01
N VAL A 207 -4.83 30.56 6.21
CA VAL A 207 -6.17 30.83 6.78
C VAL A 207 -6.08 31.45 8.17
N LYS A 208 -5.06 31.09 8.95
CA LYS A 208 -4.80 31.66 10.29
C LYS A 208 -3.93 32.93 10.25
N GLN A 209 -3.66 33.50 9.08
CA GLN A 209 -2.78 34.66 8.86
C GLN A 209 -1.34 34.43 9.35
N LEU A 210 -0.86 33.19 9.25
CA LEU A 210 0.48 32.77 9.62
C LEU A 210 1.24 32.27 8.39
N GLN A 211 2.56 32.40 8.40
CA GLN A 211 3.44 31.79 7.39
C GLN A 211 4.11 30.57 8.04
N GLN A 212 3.77 29.39 7.54
CA GLN A 212 4.43 28.12 7.86
C GLN A 212 4.45 27.25 6.59
N ARG A 213 5.63 26.84 6.15
CA ARG A 213 5.86 26.03 4.94
C ARG A 213 6.84 24.91 5.27
N PRO A 214 6.45 23.64 5.19
CA PRO A 214 7.38 22.54 5.39
C PRO A 214 8.49 22.54 4.35
N GLU A 215 9.72 22.24 4.76
CA GLU A 215 10.87 22.14 3.85
C GLU A 215 11.17 20.66 3.58
N VAL A 216 11.11 20.27 2.31
CA VAL A 216 11.47 18.94 1.82
C VAL A 216 12.88 19.02 1.24
N PHE A 217 13.82 18.23 1.77
CA PHE A 217 15.10 18.03 1.09
C PHE A 217 15.01 16.76 0.26
N GLU A 218 14.73 16.91 -1.03
CA GLU A 218 14.62 15.81 -1.99
C GLU A 218 15.92 14.99 -2.04
N ALA A 219 15.86 13.75 -1.55
CA ALA A 219 16.85 12.73 -1.89
C ALA A 219 16.81 12.43 -3.40
N GLN A 220 17.85 11.81 -3.95
CA GLN A 220 17.93 11.47 -5.38
C GLN A 220 16.62 10.84 -5.89
N ILE A 221 16.34 11.09 -7.17
CA ILE A 221 15.08 10.80 -7.89
C ILE A 221 14.51 9.38 -7.61
N ASP A 222 15.36 8.39 -7.30
CA ASP A 222 14.98 7.02 -6.94
C ASP A 222 14.26 6.88 -5.57
N PHE A 223 14.19 7.94 -4.75
CA PHE A 223 13.56 7.95 -3.43
C PHE A 223 12.10 8.42 -3.45
N LEU A 224 11.66 9.04 -4.55
CA LEU A 224 10.31 9.61 -4.67
C LEU A 224 9.23 8.52 -4.88
N ASP A 225 9.64 7.38 -5.43
CA ASP A 225 8.79 6.21 -5.68
C ASP A 225 8.85 5.18 -4.53
N VAL A 226 9.33 5.59 -3.34
CA VAL A 226 9.42 4.70 -2.17
C VAL A 226 8.05 4.61 -1.47
N PRO A 227 7.48 3.41 -1.32
CA PRO A 227 6.18 3.21 -0.66
C PRO A 227 6.30 3.35 0.85
N LEU A 228 5.64 4.34 1.44
CA LEU A 228 5.72 4.60 2.89
C LEU A 228 4.68 3.85 3.71
N ALA A 229 3.53 3.62 3.11
CA ALA A 229 2.40 2.95 3.73
C ALA A 229 1.56 2.31 2.63
N PHE A 230 1.03 1.14 2.93
CA PHE A 230 -0.03 0.54 2.15
C PHE A 230 -1.31 0.65 2.98
N PHE A 231 -2.41 1.10 2.37
CA PHE A 231 -3.71 1.21 3.04
C PHE A 231 -4.65 0.10 2.60
N PRO A 232 -4.43 -1.15 3.04
CA PRO A 232 -5.32 -2.24 2.68
C PRO A 232 -6.74 -1.98 3.21
N GLN A 233 -6.96 -1.22 4.30
CA GLN A 233 -8.29 -1.08 4.92
C GLN A 233 -9.29 -0.17 4.19
N ARG A 234 -8.86 0.65 3.22
CA ARG A 234 -9.79 1.35 2.31
C ARG A 234 -10.11 0.54 1.05
N ALA A 235 -9.47 -0.60 0.95
CA ALA A 235 -9.50 -1.49 -0.18
C ALA A 235 -10.14 -2.84 0.24
N VAL A 236 -9.91 -3.32 1.47
CA VAL A 236 -10.31 -4.64 1.94
C VAL A 236 -11.74 -4.60 2.45
N ALA A 237 -12.68 -5.15 1.67
CA ALA A 237 -13.86 -5.75 2.26
C ALA A 237 -13.38 -6.78 3.29
N TRP A 238 -13.80 -6.64 4.54
CA TRP A 238 -13.48 -7.55 5.64
C TRP A 238 -13.53 -9.03 5.19
N VAL A 239 -12.37 -9.65 4.99
CA VAL A 239 -12.25 -11.10 4.77
C VAL A 239 -11.78 -11.73 6.09
N PRO A 240 -12.69 -12.25 6.92
CA PRO A 240 -12.30 -13.11 8.03
C PRO A 240 -11.58 -14.35 7.45
N GLN A 241 -10.66 -14.92 8.21
CA GLN A 241 -10.06 -16.21 7.87
C GLN A 241 -11.17 -17.28 7.87
N LEU A 242 -11.72 -17.54 6.69
CA LEU A 242 -12.80 -18.49 6.43
C LEU A 242 -12.26 -19.63 5.59
N ASP A 243 -12.57 -20.87 5.99
CA ASP A 243 -12.32 -22.03 5.16
C ASP A 243 -13.32 -22.04 3.99
N GLY A 244 -12.82 -22.10 2.74
CA GLY A 244 -13.64 -22.36 1.54
C GLY A 244 -13.87 -21.17 0.60
N GLN A 245 -15.02 -21.20 -0.09
CA GLN A 245 -15.47 -20.21 -1.07
C GLN A 245 -16.14 -19.01 -0.35
N VAL A 246 -15.78 -17.79 -0.72
CA VAL A 246 -16.34 -16.55 -0.15
C VAL A 246 -16.91 -15.68 -1.27
N THR A 247 -18.11 -15.13 -1.08
CA THR A 247 -18.73 -14.19 -2.01
C THR A 247 -18.74 -12.78 -1.41
N PHE A 248 -18.19 -11.82 -2.14
CA PHE A 248 -18.27 -10.40 -1.83
C PHE A 248 -19.30 -9.73 -2.73
N ASN A 249 -20.28 -9.10 -2.11
CA ASN A 249 -21.26 -8.29 -2.81
C ASN A 249 -20.86 -6.83 -2.62
N ILE A 250 -20.61 -6.14 -3.72
CA ILE A 250 -20.22 -4.73 -3.72
C ILE A 250 -21.42 -3.90 -4.15
N GLU A 251 -21.97 -3.14 -3.21
CA GLU A 251 -22.98 -2.11 -3.50
C GLU A 251 -22.28 -0.81 -3.91
N MET A 252 -22.57 -0.32 -5.11
CA MET A 252 -21.95 0.91 -5.63
C MET A 252 -22.69 2.16 -5.17
N SER A 253 -21.96 3.12 -4.61
CA SER A 253 -22.45 4.47 -4.29
C SER A 253 -21.90 5.46 -5.31
N THR A 254 -22.77 6.08 -6.10
CA THR A 254 -22.39 7.18 -7.01
C THR A 254 -22.91 8.51 -6.49
N GLU A 255 -22.26 9.09 -5.47
CA GLU A 255 -22.45 10.52 -5.18
C GLU A 255 -21.22 11.34 -5.60
N ARG A 256 -21.31 11.92 -6.81
CA ARG A 256 -20.58 13.16 -7.14
C ARG A 256 -21.27 14.31 -6.40
N THR A 257 -20.57 15.01 -5.51
CA THR A 257 -20.39 16.50 -5.51
C THR A 257 -19.88 17.06 -4.16
N ASN A 258 -18.84 17.90 -4.26
CA ASN A 258 -18.44 19.07 -3.44
C ASN A 258 -18.39 19.02 -1.89
N VAL A 259 -17.19 19.23 -1.36
CA VAL A 259 -16.88 19.82 -0.03
C VAL A 259 -17.42 21.28 0.03
N PRO A 260 -17.73 21.94 1.18
CA PRO A 260 -17.86 21.54 2.60
C PRO A 260 -19.21 21.96 3.27
N ASP A 261 -19.61 21.32 4.38
CA ASP A 261 -20.03 22.07 5.57
C ASP A 261 -19.75 21.28 6.86
N LEU A 262 -18.95 21.89 7.74
CA LEU A 262 -18.69 21.47 9.10
C LEU A 262 -19.83 22.02 9.97
N ARG A 263 -20.77 21.16 10.38
CA ARG A 263 -21.55 21.41 11.60
C ARG A 263 -22.21 20.14 12.15
N ALA A 264 -22.08 20.01 13.47
CA ALA A 264 -22.76 19.08 14.36
C ALA A 264 -22.17 17.67 14.47
N SER A 265 -21.10 17.59 15.27
CA SER A 265 -20.94 16.53 16.26
C SER A 265 -22.26 16.22 16.98
N GLN A 266 -22.77 15.00 16.89
CA GLN A 266 -23.30 14.21 18.01
C GLN A 266 -24.00 12.93 17.52
N LYS A 267 -23.61 11.80 18.14
CA LYS A 267 -24.18 10.44 18.07
C LYS A 267 -23.52 9.50 17.06
N TRP A 268 -22.34 9.01 17.45
CA TRP A 268 -21.86 7.71 17.04
C TRP A 268 -22.88 6.63 17.46
N CYS A 269 -23.08 5.62 16.59
CA CYS A 269 -23.98 4.46 16.71
C CYS A 269 -25.47 4.65 16.36
N SER A 270 -25.76 4.77 15.06
CA SER A 270 -26.91 4.20 14.33
C SER A 270 -26.68 4.47 12.83
N TRP A 271 -27.39 3.83 11.91
CA TRP A 271 -27.24 3.94 10.43
C TRP A 271 -26.30 2.93 9.73
N PHE A 272 -26.48 1.63 10.04
CA PHE A 272 -26.47 0.60 9.00
C PHE A 272 -27.93 0.30 8.65
N ARG A 273 -28.51 1.09 7.74
CA ARG A 273 -29.70 0.82 6.92
C ARG A 273 -30.08 2.10 6.15
N ALA A 274 -29.64 2.16 4.91
CA ALA A 274 -30.36 2.80 3.83
C ALA A 274 -30.11 1.94 2.58
N THR A 275 -30.89 0.87 2.43
CA THR A 275 -31.01 0.15 1.16
C THR A 275 -31.69 1.08 0.17
N SER A 276 -30.91 1.74 -0.70
CA SER A 276 -31.45 2.39 -1.89
C SER A 276 -31.56 1.32 -2.98
N ALA A 277 -32.81 0.93 -3.27
CA ALA A 277 -33.17 -0.14 -4.18
C ALA A 277 -32.97 0.19 -5.67
N GLN A 278 -31.76 0.61 -6.09
CA GLN A 278 -31.52 0.99 -7.49
C GLN A 278 -30.07 0.88 -7.99
N PHE A 279 -29.27 -0.07 -7.48
CA PHE A 279 -27.91 -0.30 -7.99
C PHE A 279 -27.67 -1.80 -8.27
N PRO A 280 -26.95 -2.15 -9.35
CA PRO A 280 -26.52 -3.53 -9.55
C PRO A 280 -25.52 -3.91 -8.44
N SER A 281 -25.82 -4.97 -7.69
CA SER A 281 -24.82 -5.61 -6.83
C SER A 281 -23.85 -6.38 -7.73
N LEU A 282 -22.57 -6.07 -7.64
CA LEU A 282 -21.55 -6.93 -8.26
C LEU A 282 -21.15 -8.04 -7.29
N ASP A 283 -21.21 -9.27 -7.77
CA ASP A 283 -20.77 -10.43 -7.02
C ASP A 283 -19.37 -10.83 -7.48
N PHE A 284 -18.45 -10.92 -6.51
CA PHE A 284 -17.14 -11.52 -6.70
C PHE A 284 -17.04 -12.76 -5.82
N VAL A 285 -16.79 -13.90 -6.46
CA VAL A 285 -16.59 -15.17 -5.77
C VAL A 285 -15.09 -15.42 -5.69
N PHE A 286 -14.58 -15.75 -4.51
CA PHE A 286 -13.18 -16.07 -4.29
C PHE A 286 -13.02 -17.44 -3.65
N HIS A 287 -11.89 -18.09 -3.94
CA HIS A 287 -11.50 -19.37 -3.38
C HIS A 287 -10.25 -19.21 -2.52
N LEU A 288 -10.28 -19.82 -1.34
CA LEU A 288 -9.13 -19.89 -0.45
C LEU A 288 -8.04 -20.80 -1.05
N VAL A 289 -6.83 -20.26 -1.14
CA VAL A 289 -5.60 -21.02 -1.41
C VAL A 289 -4.75 -21.00 -0.14
N ALA A 290 -4.63 -22.17 0.50
CA ALA A 290 -3.92 -22.31 1.76
C ALA A 290 -2.42 -22.01 1.59
N GLY A 291 -1.87 -21.20 2.50
CA GLY A 291 -0.44 -20.91 2.56
C GLY A 291 0.40 -22.12 2.96
N ASN A 292 1.71 -21.96 2.89
CA ASN A 292 2.71 -22.88 3.41
C ASN A 292 3.82 -22.08 4.13
N GLU A 293 4.93 -22.73 4.51
CA GLU A 293 6.03 -22.09 5.24
C GLU A 293 6.64 -20.86 4.56
N THR A 294 6.52 -20.74 3.24
CA THR A 294 7.14 -19.67 2.44
C THR A 294 6.14 -18.77 1.73
N ARG A 295 4.87 -19.13 1.72
CA ARG A 295 3.82 -18.44 0.97
C ARG A 295 2.61 -18.24 1.86
N ARG A 296 2.14 -16.99 1.96
CA ARG A 296 0.94 -16.67 2.74
C ARG A 296 -0.31 -17.32 2.13
N THR A 297 -1.28 -17.58 2.99
CA THR A 297 -2.66 -17.89 2.55
C THR A 297 -3.23 -16.70 1.79
N PHE A 298 -4.01 -16.94 0.75
CA PHE A 298 -4.69 -15.89 -0.02
C PHE A 298 -6.03 -16.38 -0.57
N TYR A 299 -6.87 -15.45 -0.99
CA TYR A 299 -8.09 -15.70 -1.74
C TYR A 299 -7.88 -15.25 -3.18
N ILE A 300 -8.35 -16.03 -4.15
CA ILE A 300 -8.27 -15.66 -5.58
C ILE A 300 -9.66 -15.74 -6.21
N SER A 301 -10.00 -14.79 -7.08
CA SER A 301 -11.32 -14.76 -7.70
C SER A 301 -11.55 -16.00 -8.58
N GLU A 302 -12.74 -16.58 -8.49
CA GLU A 302 -13.16 -17.76 -9.25
C GLU A 302 -13.00 -17.53 -10.74
N ASN A 303 -13.43 -16.36 -11.20
CA ASN A 303 -13.43 -15.98 -12.60
C ASN A 303 -12.51 -14.79 -12.84
N LYS A 304 -12.15 -14.60 -14.12
CA LYS A 304 -11.65 -13.33 -14.64
C LYS A 304 -12.69 -12.22 -14.40
N VAL A 305 -12.22 -10.98 -14.27
CA VAL A 305 -13.10 -9.81 -14.15
C VAL A 305 -13.96 -9.68 -15.39
N THR A 306 -15.28 -9.57 -15.22
CA THR A 306 -16.22 -9.45 -16.34
C THR A 306 -16.27 -8.05 -16.90
N VAL A 307 -16.82 -7.92 -18.11
CA VAL A 307 -17.12 -6.61 -18.71
C VAL A 307 -17.99 -5.78 -17.77
N GLU A 308 -19.08 -6.35 -17.22
CA GLU A 308 -19.96 -5.64 -16.29
C GLU A 308 -19.22 -5.14 -15.04
N GLN A 309 -18.38 -5.99 -14.45
CA GLN A 309 -17.57 -5.62 -13.28
C GLN A 309 -16.60 -4.48 -13.58
N PHE A 310 -15.92 -4.53 -14.74
CA PHE A 310 -14.98 -3.47 -15.13
C PHE A 310 -15.67 -2.17 -15.57
N VAL A 311 -16.82 -2.24 -16.24
CA VAL A 311 -17.64 -1.05 -16.56
C VAL A 311 -17.96 -0.29 -15.28
N ALA A 312 -18.36 -1.01 -14.24
CA ALA A 312 -18.75 -0.40 -13.00
C ALA A 312 -17.56 0.26 -12.27
N PHE A 313 -16.36 -0.34 -12.34
CA PHE A 313 -15.12 0.33 -11.94
C PHE A 313 -14.88 1.61 -12.75
N ALA A 314 -14.91 1.50 -14.09
CA ALA A 314 -14.65 2.60 -15.02
C ALA A 314 -15.61 3.79 -14.80
N ASP A 315 -16.89 3.52 -14.58
CA ASP A 315 -17.92 4.54 -14.36
C ASP A 315 -17.76 5.24 -13.00
N ALA A 316 -17.38 4.49 -11.95
CA ALA A 316 -17.11 5.04 -10.63
C ALA A 316 -15.77 5.81 -10.56
N ASN A 317 -14.84 5.50 -11.45
CA ASN A 317 -13.45 5.92 -11.39
C ASN A 317 -12.93 6.50 -12.71
N GLU A 318 -13.72 7.39 -13.34
CA GLU A 318 -13.38 7.97 -14.65
C GLU A 318 -11.96 8.59 -14.69
N GLY A 319 -11.50 9.16 -13.57
CA GLY A 319 -10.14 9.73 -13.42
C GLY A 319 -9.01 8.72 -13.28
N HIS A 320 -9.30 7.44 -13.01
CA HIS A 320 -8.33 6.34 -12.90
C HIS A 320 -8.20 5.52 -14.19
N LEU A 321 -8.92 5.87 -15.26
CA LEU A 321 -8.65 5.31 -16.58
C LEU A 321 -7.55 6.11 -17.27
N ASP A 322 -6.69 5.43 -18.03
CA ASP A 322 -5.65 6.09 -18.80
C ASP A 322 -6.29 7.10 -19.77
N THR A 323 -5.62 8.22 -20.04
CA THR A 323 -6.18 9.29 -20.89
C THR A 323 -6.57 8.77 -22.28
N ASP A 324 -5.75 7.88 -22.81
CA ASP A 324 -5.82 7.15 -24.08
C ASP A 324 -6.24 5.69 -23.89
N SER A 325 -6.89 5.38 -22.77
CA SER A 325 -7.41 4.04 -22.45
C SER A 325 -8.13 3.44 -23.65
N ALA A 326 -7.64 2.29 -24.12
CA ALA A 326 -8.27 1.55 -25.22
C ALA A 326 -9.68 1.07 -24.86
N TRP A 327 -10.02 1.03 -23.57
CA TRP A 327 -11.38 0.79 -23.10
C TRP A 327 -12.34 1.93 -23.48
N ARG A 328 -11.85 3.17 -23.54
CA ARG A 328 -12.65 4.35 -23.92
C ARG A 328 -12.98 4.38 -25.42
N ASP A 329 -12.17 3.72 -26.25
CA ASP A 329 -12.27 3.76 -27.71
C ASP A 329 -12.99 2.56 -28.35
N SER A 330 -13.79 2.84 -29.39
CA SER A 330 -14.20 1.96 -30.49
C SER A 330 -15.22 0.80 -30.29
N GLU A 331 -15.51 0.14 -31.43
CA GLU A 331 -16.37 -1.02 -31.71
C GLU A 331 -16.23 -2.19 -30.72
N TRP A 332 -15.03 -2.40 -30.17
CA TRP A 332 -14.82 -3.44 -29.16
C TRP A 332 -15.62 -3.17 -27.88
N ARG A 333 -15.67 -1.91 -27.44
CA ARG A 333 -16.46 -1.52 -26.26
C ARG A 333 -17.94 -1.79 -26.50
N GLU A 334 -18.48 -1.41 -27.66
CA GLU A 334 -19.87 -1.68 -28.01
C GLU A 334 -20.20 -3.17 -28.05
N LYS A 335 -19.28 -4.00 -28.56
CA LYS A 335 -19.42 -5.46 -28.57
C LYS A 335 -19.38 -6.02 -27.14
N SER A 336 -18.44 -5.55 -26.33
CA SER A 336 -18.26 -5.99 -24.94
C SER A 336 -19.47 -5.64 -24.08
N LEU A 337 -20.02 -4.42 -24.22
CA LEU A 337 -21.21 -3.97 -23.48
C LEU A 337 -22.47 -4.82 -23.78
N LYS A 338 -22.53 -5.50 -24.93
CA LYS A 338 -23.61 -6.44 -25.27
C LYS A 338 -23.41 -7.84 -24.64
N ASN A 339 -22.23 -8.10 -24.08
CA ASN A 339 -21.82 -9.37 -23.50
C ASN A 339 -21.22 -9.14 -22.09
N PRO A 340 -22.05 -8.76 -21.10
CA PRO A 340 -21.58 -8.32 -19.77
C PRO A 340 -20.77 -9.35 -19.01
N ASN A 341 -20.98 -10.65 -19.28
CA ASN A 341 -20.29 -11.76 -18.61
C ASN A 341 -19.01 -12.22 -19.31
N TRP A 342 -18.61 -11.58 -20.42
CA TRP A 342 -17.31 -11.88 -21.02
C TRP A 342 -16.16 -11.41 -20.13
N PRO A 343 -14.97 -12.03 -20.24
CA PRO A 343 -13.76 -11.43 -19.69
C PRO A 343 -13.58 -9.99 -20.17
N SER A 344 -13.18 -9.10 -19.26
CA SER A 344 -12.81 -7.73 -19.62
C SER A 344 -11.44 -7.72 -20.28
N PHE A 345 -11.41 -7.44 -21.58
CA PHE A 345 -10.21 -7.23 -22.38
C PHE A 345 -10.05 -5.75 -22.74
N LYS A 346 -8.94 -5.39 -23.42
CA LYS A 346 -8.59 -4.00 -23.74
C LYS A 346 -8.40 -3.11 -22.49
N VAL A 347 -7.91 -3.73 -21.41
CA VAL A 347 -7.53 -3.09 -20.16
C VAL A 347 -6.01 -3.20 -20.01
N SER A 348 -5.32 -2.08 -19.75
CA SER A 348 -3.87 -2.09 -19.50
C SER A 348 -3.57 -2.78 -18.16
N TYR A 349 -2.31 -3.18 -17.92
CA TYR A 349 -1.93 -3.71 -16.61
C TYR A 349 -2.20 -2.68 -15.51
N PHE A 350 -1.90 -1.40 -15.76
CA PHE A 350 -2.10 -0.32 -14.79
C PHE A 350 -3.57 -0.09 -14.45
N GLU A 351 -4.45 -0.17 -15.44
CA GLU A 351 -5.90 -0.10 -15.22
C GLU A 351 -6.43 -1.33 -14.47
N ALA A 352 -5.91 -2.52 -14.80
CA ALA A 352 -6.24 -3.75 -14.08
C ALA A 352 -5.80 -3.67 -12.61
N GLU A 353 -4.62 -3.09 -12.34
CA GLU A 353 -4.11 -2.87 -10.99
C GLU A 353 -4.96 -1.85 -10.23
N ARG A 354 -5.31 -0.71 -10.85
CA ARG A 354 -6.22 0.28 -10.23
C ARG A 354 -7.62 -0.28 -9.98
N CYS A 355 -8.12 -1.14 -10.87
CA CYS A 355 -9.38 -1.86 -10.66
C CYS A 355 -9.28 -2.84 -9.49
N ALA A 356 -8.18 -3.59 -9.37
CA ALA A 356 -7.92 -4.46 -8.24
C ALA A 356 -7.83 -3.65 -6.93
N LYS A 357 -7.06 -2.57 -6.93
CA LYS A 357 -6.87 -1.65 -5.80
C LYS A 357 -8.18 -1.01 -5.36
N TRP A 358 -9.07 -0.66 -6.29
CA TRP A 358 -10.42 -0.17 -5.99
C TRP A 358 -11.27 -1.17 -5.19
N LEU A 359 -10.99 -2.47 -5.32
CA LEU A 359 -11.61 -3.55 -4.56
C LEU A 359 -10.75 -4.06 -3.40
N GLY A 360 -9.60 -3.43 -3.17
CA GLY A 360 -8.50 -3.92 -2.30
C GLY A 360 -8.05 -5.32 -2.51
N ALA A 361 -8.14 -5.73 -3.75
CA ALA A 361 -7.39 -6.82 -4.27
C ALA A 361 -6.08 -6.31 -4.88
N SER A 362 -5.24 -7.25 -5.24
CA SER A 362 -4.16 -7.07 -6.20
C SER A 362 -4.41 -7.96 -7.42
N VAL A 363 -3.74 -7.66 -8.53
CA VAL A 363 -3.55 -8.64 -9.60
C VAL A 363 -2.65 -9.77 -9.04
N PRO A 364 -2.92 -11.05 -9.32
CA PRO A 364 -2.07 -12.15 -8.83
C PRO A 364 -0.63 -12.02 -9.33
N ASP A 365 0.34 -12.41 -8.50
CA ASP A 365 1.66 -12.78 -9.03
C ASP A 365 1.60 -14.15 -9.73
N THR A 366 2.68 -14.55 -10.41
CA THR A 366 2.70 -15.86 -11.09
C THR A 366 2.62 -17.04 -10.13
N GLU A 367 3.19 -16.97 -8.92
CA GLU A 367 3.14 -18.08 -7.97
C GLU A 367 1.72 -18.27 -7.43
N GLN A 368 1.03 -17.18 -7.11
CA GLN A 368 -0.37 -17.17 -6.70
C GLN A 368 -1.27 -17.75 -7.80
N TRP A 369 -1.08 -17.31 -9.04
CA TRP A 369 -1.82 -17.84 -10.18
C TRP A 369 -1.52 -19.33 -10.41
N ASP A 370 -0.24 -19.72 -10.47
CA ASP A 370 0.21 -21.09 -10.77
C ASP A 370 -0.37 -22.08 -9.77
N VAL A 371 -0.29 -21.79 -8.47
CA VAL A 371 -0.81 -22.70 -7.45
C VAL A 371 -2.33 -22.72 -7.40
N ALA A 372 -3.00 -21.58 -7.64
CA ALA A 372 -4.45 -21.59 -7.81
C ALA A 372 -4.88 -22.44 -9.01
N ALA A 373 -4.07 -22.45 -10.09
CA ALA A 373 -4.26 -23.29 -11.26
C ALA A 373 -4.07 -24.78 -10.98
N GLY A 374 -3.46 -25.15 -9.85
CA GLY A 374 -3.09 -26.52 -9.50
C GLY A 374 -1.64 -26.89 -9.82
N LEU A 375 -0.83 -25.94 -10.30
CA LEU A 375 0.60 -26.12 -10.51
C LEU A 375 1.34 -25.78 -9.20
N PRO A 376 1.97 -26.76 -8.50
CA PRO A 376 2.83 -26.44 -7.36
C PRO A 376 3.93 -25.46 -7.77
N ALA A 377 4.44 -24.68 -6.81
CA ALA A 377 5.48 -23.67 -7.06
C ALA A 377 6.69 -24.30 -7.79
N TRP A 378 6.73 -24.12 -9.11
CA TRP A 378 7.62 -24.87 -10.01
C TRP A 378 9.09 -24.51 -9.82
N GLN A 379 9.38 -23.31 -9.30
CA GLN A 379 10.74 -22.91 -8.89
C GLN A 379 11.31 -23.81 -7.77
N LYS A 380 10.47 -24.61 -7.12
CA LYS A 380 10.87 -25.57 -6.09
C LYS A 380 10.77 -27.03 -6.53
N LEU A 381 10.28 -27.31 -7.74
CA LEU A 381 10.32 -28.66 -8.27
C LEU A 381 11.79 -29.02 -8.55
N PRO A 382 12.31 -30.12 -7.98
CA PRO A 382 13.64 -30.63 -8.31
C PRO A 382 13.81 -30.80 -9.84
N GLU A 383 15.02 -30.61 -10.38
CA GLU A 383 15.32 -30.72 -11.83
C GLU A 383 14.86 -32.04 -12.49
N ASN A 384 14.55 -33.07 -11.69
CA ASN A 384 14.10 -34.39 -12.11
C ASN A 384 12.59 -34.65 -11.95
N GLU A 385 11.82 -33.71 -11.41
CA GLU A 385 10.35 -33.80 -11.33
C GLU A 385 9.71 -33.15 -12.56
N ARG A 386 8.86 -33.91 -13.26
CA ARG A 386 8.09 -33.41 -14.40
C ARG A 386 6.91 -32.60 -13.91
N ALA A 387 6.51 -31.60 -14.70
CA ALA A 387 5.23 -30.91 -14.49
C ALA A 387 4.08 -31.93 -14.38
N PRO A 388 3.03 -31.65 -13.57
CA PRO A 388 1.84 -32.49 -13.54
C PRO A 388 1.29 -32.67 -14.95
N GLU A 389 0.88 -33.91 -15.28
CA GLU A 389 0.24 -34.16 -16.58
C GLU A 389 -1.10 -33.41 -16.66
N GLY A 390 -1.32 -32.69 -17.77
CA GLY A 390 -2.54 -31.91 -18.02
C GLY A 390 -2.36 -30.40 -17.83
N GLY A 391 -3.41 -29.73 -17.39
CA GLY A 391 -3.49 -28.29 -17.18
C GLY A 391 -4.53 -27.96 -16.12
N PRO A 392 -4.94 -26.70 -15.98
CA PRO A 392 -5.82 -26.26 -14.89
C PRO A 392 -7.30 -26.61 -15.13
N PHE A 393 -7.58 -27.90 -15.33
CA PHE A 393 -8.89 -28.46 -15.66
C PHE A 393 -9.07 -29.86 -15.03
N LEU A 394 -10.33 -30.24 -14.76
CA LEU A 394 -10.68 -31.39 -13.92
C LEU A 394 -10.33 -32.80 -14.47
N ARG A 395 -9.90 -32.93 -15.73
CA ARG A 395 -9.64 -34.25 -16.36
C ARG A 395 -8.43 -34.22 -17.30
N PRO A 396 -7.51 -35.21 -17.26
CA PRO A 396 -6.39 -35.30 -18.19
C PRO A 396 -6.84 -35.32 -19.66
N LEU A 397 -6.10 -34.64 -20.55
CA LEU A 397 -6.34 -34.64 -22.02
C LEU A 397 -6.25 -36.02 -22.68
N LEU A 398 -5.72 -37.03 -21.98
CA LEU A 398 -5.63 -38.41 -22.48
C LEU A 398 -7.01 -39.04 -22.79
N GLU A 399 -8.13 -38.41 -22.37
CA GLU A 399 -9.50 -38.86 -22.63
C GLU A 399 -10.27 -38.03 -23.69
N GLY A 400 -9.69 -37.02 -24.36
CA GLY A 400 -10.42 -36.23 -25.38
C GLY A 400 -9.67 -35.05 -26.04
N THR A 401 -10.33 -34.36 -26.96
CA THR A 401 -9.90 -33.07 -27.56
C THR A 401 -10.33 -31.91 -26.66
N ALA A 402 -9.77 -30.70 -26.83
CA ALA A 402 -10.17 -29.56 -26.01
C ALA A 402 -11.64 -29.10 -26.21
N THR A 403 -12.25 -29.47 -27.34
CA THR A 403 -13.70 -29.41 -27.54
C THR A 403 -14.46 -30.37 -26.63
N ASP A 404 -13.89 -31.54 -26.29
CA ASP A 404 -14.49 -32.50 -25.36
C ASP A 404 -14.33 -32.07 -23.89
N LEU A 405 -13.30 -31.26 -23.59
CA LEU A 405 -13.07 -30.66 -22.27
C LEU A 405 -13.90 -29.38 -22.03
N ASP A 406 -14.69 -28.92 -23.00
CA ASP A 406 -15.53 -27.72 -22.82
C ASP A 406 -14.74 -26.50 -22.35
N ILE A 407 -13.54 -26.27 -22.91
CA ILE A 407 -12.65 -25.14 -22.64
C ILE A 407 -12.85 -24.06 -23.69
N ALA A 408 -12.80 -22.78 -23.31
CA ALA A 408 -12.95 -21.64 -24.23
C ALA A 408 -11.67 -21.39 -25.06
N VAL A 409 -11.44 -22.25 -26.05
CA VAL A 409 -10.40 -22.15 -27.08
C VAL A 409 -11.04 -22.32 -28.47
N PHE A 410 -10.28 -22.23 -29.57
CA PHE A 410 -10.78 -22.34 -30.95
C PHE A 410 -11.72 -21.23 -31.45
N GLY A 411 -11.56 -20.01 -30.95
CA GLY A 411 -12.05 -18.80 -31.64
C GLY A 411 -13.36 -18.25 -31.10
N ALA A 412 -13.77 -18.68 -29.90
CA ALA A 412 -14.97 -18.18 -29.24
C ALA A 412 -14.66 -17.73 -27.80
N ILE A 413 -14.88 -16.44 -27.54
CA ILE A 413 -15.00 -15.91 -26.18
C ILE A 413 -16.30 -16.45 -25.59
N ARG A 414 -16.24 -16.85 -24.32
CA ARG A 414 -17.41 -17.36 -23.59
C ARG A 414 -17.64 -16.54 -22.33
N ASP A 415 -18.90 -16.51 -21.91
CA ASP A 415 -19.27 -16.03 -20.58
C ASP A 415 -18.43 -16.77 -19.54
N VAL A 416 -17.84 -16.02 -18.61
CA VAL A 416 -16.94 -16.58 -17.62
C VAL A 416 -17.64 -17.67 -16.80
N GLY A 417 -16.92 -18.75 -16.51
CA GLY A 417 -17.39 -19.88 -15.72
C GLY A 417 -18.38 -20.81 -16.43
N THR A 418 -18.72 -20.58 -17.71
CA THR A 418 -19.58 -21.48 -18.48
C THR A 418 -18.87 -22.71 -19.05
N ALA A 419 -17.53 -22.69 -19.09
CA ALA A 419 -16.69 -23.84 -19.44
C ALA A 419 -16.72 -24.86 -18.29
N LYS A 420 -17.37 -26.02 -18.50
CA LYS A 420 -17.67 -26.96 -17.40
C LYS A 420 -16.44 -27.65 -16.84
N HIS A 421 -15.43 -27.92 -17.67
CA HIS A 421 -14.23 -28.62 -17.22
C HIS A 421 -12.98 -27.73 -17.13
N ASP A 422 -13.02 -26.47 -17.59
CA ASP A 422 -11.99 -25.46 -17.30
C ASP A 422 -12.10 -24.96 -15.85
N ARG A 423 -11.74 -25.85 -14.93
CA ARG A 423 -11.83 -25.63 -13.48
C ARG A 423 -10.67 -26.33 -12.79
N ALA A 424 -9.91 -25.56 -12.01
CA ALA A 424 -8.88 -26.05 -11.11
C ALA A 424 -9.49 -26.64 -9.83
N ASP A 425 -8.71 -27.43 -9.10
CA ASP A 425 -9.16 -28.13 -7.89
C ASP A 425 -9.64 -27.19 -6.78
N CYS A 426 -9.01 -26.02 -6.65
CA CYS A 426 -9.43 -25.00 -5.68
C CYS A 426 -10.76 -24.32 -6.05
N GLY A 427 -11.32 -24.61 -7.22
CA GLY A 427 -12.63 -24.12 -7.66
C GLY A 427 -12.58 -23.00 -8.69
N VAL A 428 -11.39 -22.43 -8.91
CA VAL A 428 -11.10 -21.37 -9.87
C VAL A 428 -11.29 -21.87 -11.31
N ARG A 429 -11.75 -20.99 -12.21
CA ARG A 429 -12.20 -21.33 -13.56
C ARG A 429 -11.51 -20.52 -14.65
N ASP A 430 -11.72 -20.99 -15.88
CA ASP A 430 -11.27 -20.35 -17.12
C ASP A 430 -9.77 -20.08 -17.13
N MET A 431 -8.97 -20.96 -16.54
CA MET A 431 -7.52 -20.79 -16.45
C MET A 431 -6.81 -21.43 -17.64
N ALA A 432 -7.46 -22.36 -18.33
CA ALA A 432 -6.90 -23.06 -19.47
C ALA A 432 -7.15 -22.36 -20.81
N GLY A 433 -8.11 -21.43 -20.86
CA GLY A 433 -8.46 -20.63 -22.02
C GLY A 433 -9.24 -19.37 -21.65
N ASN A 434 -10.13 -18.94 -22.54
CA ASN A 434 -10.94 -17.73 -22.41
C ASN A 434 -10.12 -16.43 -22.24
N GLY A 435 -8.89 -16.41 -22.76
CA GLY A 435 -7.97 -15.28 -22.67
C GLY A 435 -6.80 -15.50 -21.70
N LEU A 436 -5.71 -14.82 -22.02
CA LEU A 436 -4.56 -14.61 -21.16
C LEU A 436 -4.91 -13.64 -20.02
N GLU A 437 -4.04 -13.58 -19.03
CA GLU A 437 -4.23 -12.79 -17.83
C GLU A 437 -2.97 -12.08 -17.38
N TRP A 438 -3.15 -10.82 -16.99
CA TRP A 438 -2.13 -10.05 -16.31
C TRP A 438 -1.68 -10.74 -15.01
N THR A 439 -0.36 -10.76 -14.78
CA THR A 439 0.23 -11.05 -13.47
C THR A 439 1.18 -9.93 -13.06
N SER A 440 1.44 -9.78 -11.77
CA SER A 440 2.31 -8.73 -11.23
C SER A 440 3.82 -9.03 -11.34
N LYS A 441 4.22 -10.18 -11.90
CA LYS A 441 5.64 -10.54 -12.05
C LYS A 441 6.22 -9.98 -13.35
N LYS A 442 7.33 -9.26 -13.24
CA LYS A 442 8.06 -8.69 -14.39
C LYS A 442 8.91 -9.73 -15.13
N ASP A 443 9.02 -9.57 -16.44
CA ASP A 443 10.02 -10.19 -17.32
C ASP A 443 10.68 -9.09 -18.17
N GLY A 444 11.83 -8.61 -17.70
CA GLY A 444 12.42 -7.38 -18.21
C GLY A 444 11.48 -6.17 -18.02
N PRO A 445 11.15 -5.42 -19.10
CA PRO A 445 10.20 -4.30 -19.03
C PRO A 445 8.73 -4.75 -19.06
N ASP A 446 8.45 -6.00 -19.42
CA ASP A 446 7.11 -6.53 -19.62
C ASP A 446 6.58 -7.22 -18.36
N MET A 447 5.28 -7.52 -18.37
CA MET A 447 4.64 -8.35 -17.35
C MET A 447 4.47 -9.79 -17.88
N LEU A 448 4.83 -10.78 -17.08
CA LEU A 448 4.54 -12.18 -17.39
C LEU A 448 3.04 -12.41 -17.40
N LEU A 449 2.58 -13.19 -18.37
CA LEU A 449 1.18 -13.57 -18.48
C LEU A 449 0.94 -15.00 -17.97
N ARG A 450 -0.34 -15.31 -17.76
CA ARG A 450 -0.85 -16.67 -17.54
C ARG A 450 -2.15 -16.89 -18.30
N GLY A 451 -2.60 -18.14 -18.37
CA GLY A 451 -3.77 -18.50 -19.17
C GLY A 451 -3.43 -18.79 -20.62
N ASN A 452 -4.44 -18.78 -21.49
CA ASN A 452 -4.25 -18.95 -22.93
C ASN A 452 -5.32 -18.20 -23.72
N ALA A 453 -4.97 -17.80 -24.95
CA ALA A 453 -5.83 -17.06 -25.84
C ALA A 453 -7.14 -17.81 -26.14
N TRP A 454 -8.26 -17.10 -26.28
CA TRP A 454 -9.57 -17.70 -26.56
C TRP A 454 -9.66 -18.29 -27.98
N ASP A 455 -8.73 -17.95 -28.86
CA ASP A 455 -8.56 -18.49 -30.22
C ASP A 455 -7.37 -19.45 -30.37
N ALA A 456 -6.77 -19.87 -29.25
CA ALA A 456 -5.70 -20.88 -29.29
C ALA A 456 -6.19 -22.21 -29.88
N GLY A 457 -5.28 -22.93 -30.53
CA GLY A 457 -5.54 -24.27 -31.09
C GLY A 457 -5.52 -25.40 -30.06
N GLU A 458 -5.14 -25.11 -28.82
CA GLU A 458 -5.09 -26.05 -27.71
C GLU A 458 -5.20 -25.28 -26.38
N PRO A 459 -5.64 -25.93 -25.29
CA PRO A 459 -5.75 -25.32 -23.97
C PRO A 459 -4.37 -25.22 -23.31
N LEU A 460 -4.25 -24.37 -22.29
CA LEU A 460 -3.03 -24.29 -21.50
C LEU A 460 -2.75 -25.61 -20.78
N LEU A 461 -1.52 -26.10 -20.90
CA LEU A 461 -0.97 -27.21 -20.13
C LEU A 461 0.06 -26.70 -19.14
N PHE A 462 0.25 -27.43 -18.04
CA PHE A 462 1.30 -27.10 -17.07
C PHE A 462 2.70 -27.21 -17.67
N SER A 463 2.91 -28.11 -18.64
CA SER A 463 4.17 -28.17 -19.40
C SER A 463 4.44 -26.89 -20.18
N ASN A 464 3.41 -26.16 -20.61
CA ASN A 464 3.61 -24.86 -21.24
C ASN A 464 4.16 -23.81 -20.26
N ILE A 465 3.94 -23.97 -18.95
CA ILE A 465 4.47 -23.05 -17.95
C ILE A 465 5.88 -23.47 -17.51
N VAL A 466 6.08 -24.76 -17.24
CA VAL A 466 7.32 -25.30 -16.65
C VAL A 466 8.45 -25.45 -17.67
N ASP A 467 8.16 -25.89 -18.89
CA ASP A 467 9.18 -26.20 -19.90
C ASP A 467 9.59 -24.96 -20.72
N GLY A 468 9.30 -23.75 -20.21
CA GLY A 468 9.55 -22.49 -20.90
C GLY A 468 8.62 -22.25 -22.10
N GLY A 469 7.45 -22.89 -22.09
CA GLY A 469 6.43 -22.71 -23.11
C GLY A 469 5.74 -21.34 -23.07
N ASN A 470 4.92 -21.12 -24.09
CA ASN A 470 4.46 -19.80 -24.53
C ASN A 470 3.28 -19.26 -23.71
N VAL A 471 3.50 -18.91 -22.43
CA VAL A 471 2.57 -18.01 -21.72
C VAL A 471 2.84 -16.54 -22.06
N GLY A 472 4.07 -16.21 -22.47
CA GLY A 472 4.44 -14.90 -23.00
C GLY A 472 4.54 -13.79 -21.95
N SER A 473 5.02 -12.64 -22.40
CA SER A 473 5.05 -11.38 -21.67
C SER A 473 4.41 -10.28 -22.52
N GLN A 474 3.93 -9.21 -21.88
CA GLN A 474 3.35 -8.08 -22.58
C GLN A 474 3.73 -6.77 -21.87
N ASP A 475 4.02 -5.73 -22.66
CA ASP A 475 4.18 -4.36 -22.18
C ASP A 475 2.95 -3.94 -21.34
N PRO A 476 3.13 -3.55 -20.06
CA PRO A 476 2.02 -3.21 -19.16
C PRO A 476 1.14 -2.05 -19.64
N ALA A 477 1.66 -1.13 -20.46
CA ALA A 477 0.88 -0.02 -21.01
C ALA A 477 0.02 -0.45 -22.22
N THR A 478 0.36 -1.56 -22.87
CA THR A 478 -0.30 -2.00 -24.11
C THR A 478 -1.40 -3.01 -23.82
N SER A 479 -2.66 -2.57 -23.95
CA SER A 479 -3.81 -3.46 -23.80
C SER A 479 -4.04 -4.37 -25.02
N SER A 480 -4.75 -5.49 -24.80
CA SER A 480 -4.97 -6.54 -25.82
C SER A 480 -6.41 -7.03 -25.84
N THR A 481 -6.88 -7.54 -26.98
CA THR A 481 -8.18 -8.24 -27.10
C THR A 481 -8.15 -9.68 -26.55
N GLN A 482 -7.02 -10.08 -25.98
CA GLN A 482 -6.77 -11.44 -25.48
C GLN A 482 -6.41 -11.46 -24.00
N ILE A 483 -6.07 -10.31 -23.40
CA ILE A 483 -5.53 -10.24 -22.05
C ILE A 483 -6.57 -9.58 -21.13
N GLY A 484 -7.03 -10.34 -20.15
CA GLY A 484 -7.85 -9.87 -19.05
C GLY A 484 -7.08 -9.94 -17.74
N PHE A 485 -7.80 -10.03 -16.62
CA PHE A 485 -7.20 -10.12 -15.30
C PHE A 485 -8.19 -10.70 -14.29
N ARG A 486 -7.67 -11.03 -13.12
CA ARG A 486 -8.40 -11.52 -11.96
C ARG A 486 -7.82 -10.93 -10.69
N PHE A 487 -8.45 -11.23 -9.55
CA PHE A 487 -8.12 -10.61 -8.28
C PHE A 487 -7.58 -11.61 -7.26
N VAL A 488 -6.65 -11.13 -6.43
CA VAL A 488 -6.19 -11.81 -5.21
C VAL A 488 -6.40 -10.89 -4.02
N VAL A 489 -6.83 -11.44 -2.89
CA VAL A 489 -6.99 -10.75 -1.61
C VAL A 489 -6.24 -11.52 -0.53
N LEU A 490 -5.50 -10.83 0.34
CA LEU A 490 -4.83 -11.44 1.48
C LEU A 490 -5.75 -11.43 2.72
N PRO A 491 -5.85 -12.54 3.48
CA PRO A 491 -6.55 -12.56 4.76
C PRO A 491 -5.87 -11.64 5.77
N SER A 492 -6.67 -10.97 6.59
CA SER A 492 -6.15 -10.17 7.71
C SER A 492 -5.56 -11.07 8.81
N VAL A 493 -4.40 -10.70 9.34
CA VAL A 493 -3.80 -11.40 10.49
C VAL A 493 -4.54 -10.95 11.76
N SER A 494 -5.43 -11.79 12.29
CA SER A 494 -5.98 -11.55 13.62
C SER A 494 -4.93 -11.91 14.68
N SER A 495 -4.49 -10.95 15.48
CA SER A 495 -3.63 -11.18 16.64
C SER A 495 -4.44 -11.81 17.79
N SER A 496 -4.87 -13.06 17.62
CA SER A 496 -5.44 -13.84 18.72
C SER A 496 -4.33 -14.45 19.58
N SER A 497 -3.66 -13.61 20.37
CA SER A 497 -2.87 -14.09 21.50
C SER A 497 -3.80 -14.43 22.68
N GLN A 498 -4.61 -15.48 22.55
CA GLN A 498 -5.13 -16.14 23.75
C GLN A 498 -4.04 -17.04 24.30
N SER A 499 -3.32 -16.51 25.28
CA SER A 499 -2.50 -17.33 26.18
C SER A 499 -3.40 -18.37 26.83
N PRO A 500 -3.02 -19.67 26.86
CA PRO A 500 -3.80 -20.66 27.59
C PRO A 500 -3.72 -20.34 29.08
N THR A 501 -4.86 -19.94 29.66
CA THR A 501 -5.07 -19.81 31.09
C THR A 501 -4.77 -21.16 31.75
N ARG A 502 -3.64 -21.24 32.47
CA ARG A 502 -3.43 -22.29 33.46
C ARG A 502 -4.50 -22.13 34.55
N GLN A 503 -5.33 -23.15 34.71
CA GLN A 503 -6.12 -23.31 35.93
C GLN A 503 -5.17 -23.59 37.11
N PRO A 504 -5.40 -22.99 38.28
CA PRO A 504 -4.68 -23.35 39.49
C PRO A 504 -5.25 -24.65 40.06
N ASP A 505 -4.37 -25.61 40.33
CA ASP A 505 -4.59 -26.71 41.27
C ASP A 505 -4.47 -26.22 42.72
#